data_AF-A0A6G6YDR1-F1
#
_entry.id   AF-A0A6G6YDR1-F1
#
_cell.length_a   1.000
_cell.length_b   1.000
_cell.length_c   1.000
_cell.angle_alpha   90.00
_cell.angle_beta   90.00
_cell.angle_gamma   90.00
#
_symmetry.space_group_name_H-M   'P 1'
#
loop_
_entity.id
_entity.type
_entity.pdbx_description
1 polymer ?
#
loop_
_entity_poly.entity_id
_entity_poly.type
_entity_poly.pdbx_seq_one_letter_code
_entity_poly.pdbx_strand_id
1 'polypeptide(L)'
;MELEYKDHLSPVLKDGVKNYLIDIDGTITEDVPNEEPERMSTCEPFADALETINRWYDEGHQICFFTSRTEDLKAITEEWLNRHGFKYHSILCGKPRGGNYHWIDNHLVKATRYRGKFTDLVEKNVKIQVFKD
;
A
#
# COMPACT_ATOMS: atom_id res chain seq x y z
N MET A 1 11.08 11.98 -6.86
CA MET A 1 10.93 10.69 -7.56
C MET A 1 11.95 10.65 -8.67
N GLU A 2 12.94 9.76 -8.60
CA GLU A 2 13.93 9.59 -9.67
C GLU A 2 13.50 8.42 -10.55
N LEU A 3 13.03 8.74 -11.76
CA LEU A 3 12.59 7.78 -12.77
C LEU A 3 13.68 7.60 -13.82
N GLU A 4 13.80 6.39 -14.34
CA GLU A 4 14.61 6.13 -15.53
C GLU A 4 13.73 6.06 -16.78
N TYR A 5 14.11 6.84 -17.80
CA TYR A 5 13.45 6.87 -19.10
C TYR A 5 14.37 6.26 -20.16
N LYS A 6 13.91 5.21 -20.84
CA LYS A 6 14.58 4.63 -22.02
C LYS A 6 13.57 4.46 -23.15
N ASP A 7 13.93 4.92 -24.35
CA ASP A 7 13.33 4.52 -25.62
C ASP A 7 11.79 4.55 -25.68
N HIS A 8 11.15 5.63 -25.22
CA HIS A 8 9.69 5.81 -25.17
C HIS A 8 8.90 4.77 -24.34
N LEU A 9 9.58 4.00 -23.50
CA LEU A 9 8.94 3.07 -22.57
C LEU A 9 8.42 3.79 -21.33
N SER A 10 7.45 3.15 -20.66
CA SER A 10 6.99 3.58 -19.34
C SER A 10 8.18 3.69 -18.38
N PRO A 11 8.24 4.76 -17.57
CA PRO A 11 9.34 4.94 -16.64
C PRO A 11 9.39 3.81 -15.62
N VAL A 12 10.61 3.42 -15.25
CA VAL A 12 10.85 2.40 -14.21
C VAL A 12 11.54 3.02 -13.01
N LEU A 13 11.33 2.40 -11.84
CA LEU A 13 12.08 2.73 -10.64
C LEU A 13 13.54 2.28 -10.78
N LYS A 14 14.45 3.02 -10.16
CA LYS A 14 15.86 2.63 -10.01
C LYS A 14 15.99 1.28 -9.33
N ASP A 15 17.09 0.59 -9.61
CA ASP A 15 17.40 -0.73 -9.05
C ASP A 15 17.28 -0.76 -7.52
N GLY A 16 16.60 -1.79 -7.01
CA GLY A 16 16.38 -1.99 -5.57
C GLY A 16 15.22 -1.17 -4.97
N VAL A 17 14.74 -0.13 -5.65
CA VAL A 17 13.62 0.69 -5.17
C VAL A 17 12.29 -0.02 -5.48
N LYS A 18 11.40 -0.07 -4.49
CA LYS A 18 10.06 -0.65 -4.62
C LYS A 18 8.98 0.41 -4.62
N ASN A 19 7.88 0.13 -5.32
CA ASN A 19 6.63 0.87 -5.21
C ASN A 19 5.64 0.05 -4.38
N TYR A 20 5.43 0.46 -3.12
CA TYR A 20 4.49 -0.22 -2.22
C TYR A 20 3.10 0.38 -2.37
N LEU A 21 2.15 -0.45 -2.78
CA LEU A 21 0.72 -0.16 -2.64
C LEU A 21 0.20 -0.85 -1.38
N ILE A 22 -0.11 -0.06 -0.36
CA ILE A 22 -0.40 -0.55 1.00
C ILE A 22 -1.86 -0.26 1.34
N ASP A 23 -2.59 -1.29 1.74
CA ASP A 23 -3.97 -1.15 2.22
C ASP A 23 -4.00 -0.46 3.60
N ILE A 24 -5.15 0.13 3.98
CA ILE A 24 -5.26 0.81 5.28
C ILE A 24 -6.00 -0.08 6.28
N ASP A 25 -7.30 -0.24 6.10
CA ASP A 25 -8.20 -0.90 7.05
C ASP A 25 -7.90 -2.41 7.11
N GLY A 26 -7.68 -2.93 8.31
CA GLY A 26 -7.23 -4.31 8.54
C GLY A 26 -5.77 -4.59 8.17
N THR A 27 -5.01 -3.56 7.78
CA THR A 27 -3.59 -3.66 7.41
C THR A 27 -2.70 -2.80 8.28
N ILE A 28 -2.87 -1.48 8.34
CA ILE A 28 -2.06 -0.58 9.19
C ILE A 28 -2.81 -0.10 10.44
N THR A 29 -4.09 -0.46 10.54
CA THR A 29 -4.99 -0.23 11.66
C THR A 29 -6.03 -1.37 11.67
N GLU A 30 -6.93 -1.37 12.64
CA GLU A 30 -8.06 -2.30 12.65
C GLU A 30 -8.94 -2.19 11.39
N ASP A 31 -9.80 -3.18 11.17
CA ASP A 31 -10.72 -3.18 10.02
C ASP A 31 -11.87 -2.19 10.31
N VAL A 32 -11.78 -0.99 9.73
CA VAL A 32 -12.78 0.08 9.85
C VAL A 32 -13.54 0.22 8.54
N PRO A 33 -14.87 -0.04 8.52
CA PRO A 33 -15.67 0.10 7.32
C PRO A 33 -15.91 1.57 6.95
N ASN A 34 -16.18 1.84 5.66
CA ASN A 34 -16.51 3.19 5.17
C ASN A 34 -17.74 3.80 5.87
N GLU A 35 -18.63 2.95 6.37
CA GLU A 35 -19.85 3.31 7.05
C GLU A 35 -19.63 3.86 8.48
N GLU A 36 -18.40 3.80 9.02
CA GLU A 36 -18.04 4.20 10.39
C GLU A 36 -16.90 5.24 10.39
N PRO A 37 -17.08 6.42 9.77
CA PRO A 37 -16.03 7.44 9.63
C PRO A 37 -15.51 7.96 10.99
N GLU A 38 -16.34 7.99 12.03
CA GLU A 38 -15.93 8.39 13.37
C GLU A 38 -14.81 7.50 13.92
N ARG A 39 -14.83 6.20 13.62
CA ARG A 39 -13.77 5.27 14.02
C ARG A 39 -12.49 5.49 13.23
N MET A 40 -12.58 5.96 11.99
CA MET A 40 -11.37 6.27 11.19
C MET A 40 -10.51 7.35 11.83
N SER A 41 -11.11 8.27 12.60
CA SER A 41 -10.39 9.32 13.32
C SER A 41 -9.75 8.86 14.64
N THR A 42 -10.25 7.78 15.23
CA THR A 42 -9.91 7.36 16.60
C THR A 42 -9.23 6.01 16.68
N CYS A 43 -9.24 5.21 15.62
CA CYS A 43 -8.51 3.95 15.57
C CYS A 43 -7.00 4.19 15.73
N GLU A 44 -6.32 3.26 16.38
CA GLU A 44 -4.88 3.35 16.60
C GLU A 44 -4.11 2.57 15.52
N PRO A 45 -2.96 3.08 15.04
CA PRO A 45 -2.15 2.37 14.08
C PRO A 45 -1.52 1.12 14.71
N PHE A 46 -1.25 0.11 13.90
CA PHE A 46 -0.32 -0.94 14.29
C PHE A 46 1.10 -0.39 14.33
N ALA A 47 1.74 -0.49 15.49
CA ALA A 47 3.05 0.13 15.73
C ALA A 47 4.15 -0.43 14.80
N ASP A 48 4.10 -1.73 14.52
CA ASP A 48 5.03 -2.42 13.61
C ASP A 48 4.84 -1.98 12.14
N ALA A 49 3.60 -1.71 11.72
CA ALA A 49 3.31 -1.13 10.41
C ALA A 49 3.90 0.27 10.27
N LEU A 50 3.68 1.13 11.28
CA LEU A 50 4.20 2.50 11.30
C LEU A 50 5.73 2.52 11.21
N GLU A 51 6.42 1.73 12.03
CA GLU A 51 7.88 1.62 12.01
C GLU A 51 8.38 1.12 10.65
N THR A 52 7.81 0.02 10.15
CA THR A 52 8.26 -0.62 8.91
C THR A 52 8.07 0.27 7.69
N ILE A 53 6.91 0.93 7.57
CA ILE A 53 6.58 1.79 6.43
C ILE A 53 7.47 3.04 6.43
N ASN A 54 7.68 3.65 7.60
CA ASN A 54 8.56 4.81 7.70
C ASN A 54 10.00 4.45 7.38
N ARG A 55 10.47 3.27 7.79
CA ARG A 55 11.80 2.76 7.38
C ARG A 55 11.89 2.57 5.87
N TRP A 56 10.89 1.96 5.22
CA TRP A 56 10.88 1.83 3.75
C TRP A 56 10.90 3.17 3.04
N TYR A 57 10.16 4.16 3.57
CA TYR A 57 10.20 5.53 3.06
C TYR A 57 11.62 6.12 3.16
N ASP A 58 12.26 5.98 4.31
CA ASP A 58 13.62 6.51 4.57
C ASP A 58 14.69 5.77 3.74
N GLU A 59 14.45 4.50 3.37
CA GLU A 59 15.26 3.72 2.42
C GLU A 59 15.05 4.16 0.95
N GLY A 60 14.16 5.13 0.69
CA GLY A 60 13.88 5.69 -0.64
C GLY A 60 12.79 4.97 -1.43
N HIS A 61 12.08 4.02 -0.82
CA HIS A 61 10.94 3.36 -1.46
C HIS A 61 9.75 4.30 -1.64
N GLN A 62 8.94 4.03 -2.66
CA GLN A 62 7.69 4.77 -2.88
C GLN A 62 6.58 4.12 -2.05
N ILE A 63 5.86 4.95 -1.31
CA ILE A 63 4.78 4.54 -0.42
C ILE A 63 3.48 5.18 -0.90
N CYS A 64 2.57 4.36 -1.40
CA CYS A 64 1.22 4.76 -1.77
C CYS A 64 0.22 3.97 -0.94
N PHE A 65 -0.63 4.66 -0.17
CA PHE A 65 -1.77 4.00 0.44
C PHE A 65 -2.86 3.77 -0.62
N PHE A 66 -3.30 2.52 -0.79
CA PHE A 66 -4.30 2.11 -1.77
C PHE A 66 -5.48 1.47 -1.06
N THR A 67 -6.52 2.27 -0.79
CA THR A 67 -7.61 1.96 0.13
C THR A 67 -8.97 1.94 -0.56
N SER A 68 -9.89 1.14 -0.01
CA SER A 68 -11.30 1.09 -0.44
C SER A 68 -12.15 2.20 0.15
N ARG A 69 -11.58 3.03 1.05
CA ARG A 69 -12.19 4.30 1.46
C ARG A 69 -12.52 5.13 0.23
N THR A 70 -13.68 5.77 0.23
CA THR A 70 -14.11 6.63 -0.88
C THR A 70 -13.33 7.95 -0.87
N GLU A 71 -13.38 8.68 -1.99
CA GLU A 71 -12.76 10.02 -2.08
C GLU A 71 -13.31 11.00 -1.03
N ASP A 72 -14.61 10.89 -0.67
CA ASP A 72 -15.21 11.71 0.38
C ASP A 72 -14.56 11.49 1.76
N LEU A 73 -13.93 10.33 1.97
CA LEU A 73 -13.21 9.95 3.19
C LEU A 73 -11.69 10.24 3.10
N LYS A 74 -11.23 10.89 2.03
CA LYS A 74 -9.79 11.15 1.85
C LYS A 74 -9.25 12.12 2.88
N ALA A 75 -9.96 13.21 3.16
CA ALA A 75 -9.51 14.24 4.10
C ALA A 75 -9.28 13.69 5.53
N ILE A 76 -10.23 12.91 6.05
CA ILE A 76 -10.11 12.25 7.36
C ILE A 76 -8.98 11.21 7.37
N THR A 77 -8.75 10.54 6.24
CA THR A 77 -7.64 9.59 6.09
C THR A 77 -6.28 10.29 6.10
N GLU A 78 -6.14 11.39 5.37
CA GLU A 78 -4.92 12.22 5.37
C GLU A 78 -4.63 12.79 6.75
N GLU A 79 -5.65 13.31 7.43
CA GLU A 79 -5.48 13.83 8.80
C GLU A 79 -5.00 12.74 9.76
N TRP A 80 -5.61 11.56 9.71
CA TRP A 80 -5.22 10.42 10.54
C TRP A 80 -3.78 9.97 10.27
N LEU A 81 -3.41 9.78 8.99
CA LEU A 81 -2.05 9.37 8.60
C LEU A 81 -1.00 10.38 9.08
N ASN A 82 -1.26 11.67 8.90
CA ASN A 82 -0.36 12.74 9.32
C ASN A 82 -0.25 12.82 10.84
N ARG A 83 -1.38 12.71 11.57
CA ARG A 83 -1.41 12.73 13.03
C ARG A 83 -0.57 11.61 13.64
N HIS A 84 -0.64 10.42 13.07
CA HIS A 84 0.11 9.25 13.53
C HIS A 84 1.53 9.15 12.95
N GLY A 85 1.92 10.08 12.07
CA GLY A 85 3.30 10.21 11.59
C GLY A 85 3.71 9.21 10.51
N PHE A 86 2.77 8.71 9.71
CA PHE A 86 3.12 7.92 8.51
C PHE A 86 3.79 8.81 7.47
N LYS A 87 4.92 8.36 6.93
CA LYS A 87 5.58 8.98 5.78
C LYS A 87 5.10 8.31 4.50
N TYR A 88 4.51 9.08 3.59
CA TYR A 88 3.96 8.56 2.34
C TYR A 88 4.08 9.57 1.19
N HIS A 89 3.86 9.09 -0.03
CA HIS A 89 3.93 9.90 -1.25
C HIS A 89 2.55 10.18 -1.84
N SER A 90 1.61 9.22 -1.72
CA SER A 90 0.27 9.36 -2.29
C SER A 90 -0.77 8.49 -1.58
N ILE A 91 -2.04 8.85 -1.78
CA ILE A 91 -3.20 8.04 -1.40
C ILE A 91 -4.09 7.89 -2.63
N LEU A 92 -4.43 6.65 -2.95
CA LEU A 92 -5.40 6.27 -3.96
C LEU A 92 -6.63 5.67 -3.27
N CYS A 93 -7.73 6.40 -3.31
CA CYS A 93 -9.02 5.99 -2.77
C CYS A 93 -9.83 5.24 -3.84
N GLY A 94 -10.94 4.62 -3.43
CA GLY A 94 -11.87 3.96 -4.35
C GLY A 94 -11.42 2.59 -4.87
N LYS A 95 -10.45 1.93 -4.21
CA LYS A 95 -10.14 0.51 -4.47
C LYS A 95 -11.44 -0.31 -4.35
N PRO A 96 -11.76 -1.22 -5.31
CA PRO A 96 -12.97 -2.03 -5.23
C PRO A 96 -13.06 -2.83 -3.92
N ARG A 97 -14.26 -2.90 -3.33
CA ARG A 97 -14.54 -3.66 -2.10
C ARG A 97 -14.82 -5.14 -2.42
N GLY A 98 -14.61 -6.02 -1.44
CA GLY A 98 -15.01 -7.45 -1.52
C GLY A 98 -13.87 -8.46 -1.64
N GLY A 99 -12.62 -8.01 -1.72
CA GLY A 99 -11.47 -8.91 -1.88
C GLY A 99 -11.45 -9.63 -3.23
N ASN A 100 -10.57 -10.62 -3.38
CA ASN A 100 -10.33 -11.37 -4.63
C ASN A 100 -9.78 -10.52 -5.80
N TYR A 101 -8.68 -9.81 -5.55
CA TYR A 101 -8.02 -8.98 -6.54
C TYR A 101 -7.11 -9.78 -7.47
N HIS A 102 -7.22 -9.54 -8.77
CA HIS A 102 -6.27 -9.99 -9.79
C HIS A 102 -5.65 -8.76 -10.43
N TRP A 103 -4.41 -8.43 -10.04
CA TRP A 103 -3.67 -7.34 -10.66
C TRP A 103 -2.94 -7.87 -11.89
N ILE A 104 -3.33 -7.36 -13.05
CA ILE A 104 -2.71 -7.66 -14.34
C ILE A 104 -1.95 -6.42 -14.80
N ASP A 105 -0.67 -6.58 -15.10
CA ASP A 105 0.21 -5.52 -15.58
C ASP A 105 1.21 -6.13 -16.57
N ASN A 106 1.70 -5.35 -17.53
CA ASN A 106 2.74 -5.80 -18.46
C ASN A 106 4.14 -5.81 -17.80
N HIS A 107 4.28 -5.17 -16.63
CA HIS A 107 5.44 -5.28 -15.75
C HIS A 107 5.23 -6.32 -14.65
N LEU A 108 6.32 -6.75 -14.01
CA LEU A 108 6.25 -7.71 -12.90
C LEU A 108 5.55 -7.08 -11.68
N VAL A 109 4.36 -7.60 -11.35
CA VAL A 109 3.66 -7.27 -10.10
C VAL A 109 3.99 -8.29 -9.03
N LYS A 110 4.35 -7.81 -7.84
CA LYS A 110 4.54 -8.66 -6.65
C LYS A 110 3.35 -8.49 -5.71
N ALA A 111 2.79 -9.61 -5.27
CA ALA A 111 1.73 -9.63 -4.26
C ALA A 111 2.28 -10.13 -2.93
N THR A 112 2.03 -9.40 -1.85
CA THR A 112 2.35 -9.82 -0.48
C THR A 112 1.07 -9.83 0.34
N ARG A 113 0.79 -10.94 1.01
CA ARG A 113 -0.38 -11.07 1.87
C ARG A 113 0.00 -10.76 3.32
N TYR A 114 -0.57 -9.69 3.86
CA TYR A 114 -0.49 -9.39 5.29
C TYR A 114 -1.22 -10.46 6.12
N ARG A 115 -0.65 -10.83 7.27
CA ARG A 115 -1.21 -11.83 8.21
C ARG A 115 -1.17 -11.35 9.67
N GLY A 116 -1.29 -10.04 9.88
CA GLY A 116 -1.40 -9.44 11.22
C GLY A 116 -0.09 -9.01 11.88
N LYS A 117 1.05 -9.12 11.19
CA LYS A 117 2.34 -8.56 11.64
C LYS A 117 3.18 -8.07 10.47
N PHE A 118 3.81 -6.91 10.62
CA PHE A 118 4.85 -6.41 9.73
C PHE A 118 6.19 -6.94 10.22
N THR A 119 6.68 -7.98 9.56
CA THR A 119 8.00 -8.56 9.80
C THR A 119 8.85 -8.44 8.54
N ASP A 120 10.11 -8.89 8.62
CA ASP A 120 10.96 -8.98 7.44
C ASP A 120 10.31 -9.80 6.32
N LEU A 121 10.42 -9.29 5.10
CA LEU A 121 9.96 -9.98 3.91
C LEU A 121 10.89 -11.18 3.64
N VAL A 122 10.28 -12.34 3.41
CA VAL A 122 10.99 -13.58 3.09
C VAL A 122 10.51 -14.16 1.77
N GLU A 123 11.39 -14.83 1.04
CA GLU A 123 11.06 -15.49 -0.22
C GLU A 123 10.41 -16.87 0.02
N LYS A 124 9.33 -17.16 -0.71
CA LYS A 124 8.63 -18.45 -0.67
C LYS A 124 8.12 -18.82 -2.06
N ASN A 125 8.24 -20.10 -2.42
CA ASN A 125 7.61 -20.63 -3.62
C ASN A 125 6.11 -20.85 -3.39
N VAL A 126 5.27 -20.26 -4.24
CA VAL A 126 3.81 -20.41 -4.22
C VAL A 126 3.29 -20.68 -5.63
N LYS A 127 2.18 -21.42 -5.72
CA LYS A 127 1.50 -21.65 -7.00
C LYS A 127 0.62 -20.44 -7.33
N ILE A 128 0.79 -19.89 -8.52
CA ILE A 128 0.00 -18.77 -9.05
C ILE A 128 -0.68 -19.17 -10.36
N GLN A 129 -1.68 -18.40 -10.77
CA GLN A 129 -2.25 -18.47 -12.12
C GLN A 129 -1.51 -17.49 -13.02
N VAL A 130 -1.15 -17.94 -14.22
CA VAL A 130 -0.50 -17.14 -15.26
C VAL A 130 -1.20 -17.36 -16.59
N PHE A 131 -1.04 -16.42 -17.53
CA PHE A 131 -1.51 -16.61 -18.90
C PHE A 131 -0.73 -17.74 -19.56
N LYS A 132 -1.37 -18.42 -20.52
CA LYS A 132 -0.69 -19.34 -21.41
C LYS A 132 0.06 -18.52 -22.47
N ASP A 133 1.28 -18.95 -22.77
CA ASP A 133 2.11 -18.37 -23.86
C ASP A 133 1.42 -18.46 -25.24
#